data_AF-A0A084SZS2-F1
#
_entry.id   AF-A0A084SZS2-F1
#
_cell.length_a   1.000
_cell.length_b   1.000
_cell.length_c   1.000
_cell.angle_alpha   90.00
_cell.angle_beta   90.00
_cell.angle_gamma   90.00
#
_symmetry.space_group_name_H-M   'P 1'
#
loop_
_entity.id
_entity.type
_entity.pdbx_description
1 polymer ?
#
loop_
_entity_poly.entity_id
_entity_poly.type
_entity_poly.pdbx_seq_one_letter_code
_entity_poly.pdbx_strand_id
1 'polypeptide(L)'
;MSRKIMWIAAGGLAAALTACPARTPGQPPAPPPIQVPPGCEKNQAGEYHHTENPAFRYVGEDDGGTLTLTLARTRQGLEAQADGGSTVSIVLNRTSDGFVGETRSTTFTTGGAACPMRFPTRAVVCDDKGLTLRSIASTAIDEDCRPAPSGPQPVWKDQRLLRATPDAGTPDAGVPDAGTTPTAGDGGT
;
A
#
# COMPACT_ATOMS: atom_id res chain seq x y z
N MET A 1 19.83 62.78 82.09
CA MET A 1 19.35 61.83 83.13
C MET A 1 18.18 61.04 82.57
N SER A 2 17.98 59.84 83.12
CA SER A 2 16.89 58.88 82.85
C SER A 2 17.08 57.91 81.68
N ARG A 3 17.46 56.69 82.07
CA ARG A 3 17.41 55.44 81.30
C ARG A 3 15.95 54.96 81.20
N LYS A 4 15.63 54.20 80.16
CA LYS A 4 15.06 52.84 80.30
C LYS A 4 15.17 52.06 79.01
N ILE A 5 16.01 51.03 79.07
CA ILE A 5 16.07 49.89 78.16
C ILE A 5 14.94 48.95 78.56
N MET A 6 14.16 48.46 77.59
CA MET A 6 13.53 47.15 77.74
C MET A 6 13.33 46.50 76.37
N TRP A 7 13.99 45.35 76.24
CA TRP A 7 13.93 44.40 75.12
C TRP A 7 12.59 43.66 75.09
N ILE A 8 12.26 43.09 73.92
CA ILE A 8 11.51 41.84 73.62
C ILE A 8 10.96 42.01 72.19
N ALA A 9 10.87 41.05 71.28
CA ALA A 9 11.58 39.83 70.88
C ALA A 9 10.78 39.31 69.66
N ALA A 10 11.45 38.65 68.70
CA ALA A 10 10.87 37.72 67.71
C ALA A 10 9.82 38.30 66.72
N GLY A 11 9.80 38.00 65.43
CA GLY A 11 10.52 37.06 64.59
C GLY A 11 9.88 37.24 63.21
N GLY A 12 10.65 37.69 62.22
CA GLY A 12 10.17 37.89 60.86
C GLY A 12 10.39 36.62 60.04
N LEU A 13 9.30 36.01 59.58
CA LEU A 13 9.30 34.84 58.69
C LEU A 13 10.17 35.11 57.45
N ALA A 14 11.20 34.28 57.26
CA ALA A 14 11.85 34.12 55.96
C ALA A 14 10.94 33.23 55.09
N ALA A 15 10.40 33.80 54.02
CA ALA A 15 9.69 33.05 52.99
C ALA A 15 10.69 32.20 52.20
N ALA A 16 10.83 30.92 52.58
CA ALA A 16 11.53 29.94 51.78
C ALA A 16 10.67 29.61 50.55
N LEU A 17 11.08 30.09 49.38
CA LEU A 17 10.58 29.62 48.09
C LEU A 17 10.99 28.16 47.92
N THR A 18 10.14 27.23 48.37
CA THR A 18 10.25 25.82 48.03
C THR A 18 9.97 25.67 46.54
N ALA A 19 11.03 25.61 45.73
CA ALA A 19 10.94 25.21 44.34
C ALA A 19 10.42 23.77 44.28
N CYS A 20 9.20 23.58 43.77
CA CYS A 20 8.67 22.27 43.45
C CYS A 20 9.61 21.59 42.45
N PRO A 21 10.08 20.36 42.68
CA PRO A 21 10.77 19.60 41.65
C PRO A 21 9.76 19.36 40.53
N ALA A 22 9.94 20.07 39.41
CA ALA A 22 9.18 19.79 38.20
C ALA A 22 9.50 18.35 37.77
N ARG A 23 8.52 17.48 37.89
CA ARG A 23 8.59 16.12 37.35
C ARG A 23 8.69 16.27 35.85
N THR A 24 9.88 16.03 35.30
CA THR A 24 10.11 15.97 33.85
C THR A 24 9.05 15.04 33.26
N PRO A 25 8.23 15.49 32.29
CA PRO A 25 7.34 14.60 31.57
C PRO A 25 8.18 13.44 31.03
N GLY A 26 7.82 12.20 31.39
CA GLY A 26 8.52 11.02 30.88
C GLY A 26 8.52 11.08 29.36
N GLN A 27 9.68 10.85 28.75
CA GLN A 27 9.80 10.79 27.29
C GLN A 27 8.73 9.82 26.76
N PRO A 28 7.91 10.22 25.77
CA PRO A 28 6.96 9.32 25.13
C PRO A 28 7.69 8.02 24.73
N PRO A 29 7.07 6.84 24.90
CA PRO A 29 7.69 5.59 24.47
C PRO A 29 8.12 5.75 23.01
N ALA A 30 9.38 5.38 22.73
CA ALA A 30 9.90 5.45 21.38
C ALA A 30 8.96 4.67 20.43
N PRO A 31 8.65 5.21 19.24
CA PRO A 31 7.84 4.48 18.26
C PRO A 31 8.45 3.09 18.05
N PRO A 32 7.63 2.03 17.96
CA PRO A 32 8.14 0.69 17.69
C PRO A 32 8.97 0.71 16.38
N PRO A 33 10.06 -0.06 16.33
CA PRO A 33 10.92 -0.08 15.15
C PRO A 33 10.14 -0.52 13.91
N ILE A 34 10.39 0.16 12.79
CA ILE A 34 9.80 -0.11 11.49
C ILE A 34 10.26 -1.51 11.03
N GLN A 35 9.33 -2.47 10.98
CA GLN A 35 9.50 -3.82 10.44
C GLN A 35 8.86 -3.92 9.04
N VAL A 36 9.16 -2.96 8.17
CA VAL A 36 8.77 -3.08 6.76
C VAL A 36 9.51 -4.29 6.19
N PRO A 37 8.80 -5.27 5.58
CA PRO A 37 9.47 -6.41 4.96
C PRO A 37 10.49 -5.90 3.95
N PRO A 38 11.72 -6.45 3.92
CA PRO A 38 12.76 -6.02 3.01
C PRO A 38 12.24 -5.94 1.57
N GLY A 39 12.53 -4.84 0.88
CA GLY A 39 12.07 -4.55 -0.47
C GLY A 39 10.75 -3.78 -0.55
N CYS A 40 9.91 -3.79 0.48
CA CYS A 40 8.64 -3.04 0.48
C CYS A 40 8.85 -1.53 0.72
N GLU A 41 10.04 -1.10 1.11
CA GLU A 41 10.45 0.30 1.16
C GLU A 41 10.65 0.92 -0.23
N LYS A 42 10.90 0.10 -1.26
CA LYS A 42 11.09 0.56 -2.64
C LYS A 42 9.75 0.94 -3.27
N ASN A 43 9.81 1.66 -4.39
CA ASN A 43 8.65 1.94 -5.22
C ASN A 43 8.13 0.63 -5.85
N GLN A 44 6.86 0.31 -5.61
CA GLN A 44 6.18 -0.89 -6.12
C GLN A 44 5.28 -0.62 -7.34
N ALA A 45 5.45 0.50 -8.04
CA ALA A 45 4.74 0.75 -9.28
C ALA A 45 5.17 -0.25 -10.38
N GLY A 46 4.27 -0.53 -11.32
CA GLY A 46 4.53 -1.38 -12.48
C GLY A 46 3.41 -2.37 -12.78
N GLU A 47 3.61 -3.19 -13.79
CA GLU A 47 2.64 -4.24 -14.14
C GLU A 47 2.90 -5.54 -13.39
N TYR A 48 1.80 -6.23 -13.05
CA TYR A 48 1.83 -7.50 -12.35
C TYR A 48 0.87 -8.51 -12.96
N HIS A 49 1.22 -9.80 -12.90
CA HIS A 49 0.32 -10.90 -13.24
C HIS A 49 0.18 -11.88 -12.08
N HIS A 50 -1.05 -12.33 -11.82
CA HIS A 50 -1.32 -13.32 -10.78
C HIS A 50 -0.84 -14.71 -11.23
N THR A 51 -0.04 -15.40 -10.41
CA THR A 51 0.59 -16.67 -10.80
C THR A 51 -0.39 -17.81 -11.03
N GLU A 52 -1.49 -17.83 -10.29
CA GLU A 52 -2.48 -18.91 -10.38
C GLU A 52 -3.59 -18.62 -11.39
N ASN A 53 -3.74 -17.36 -11.82
CA ASN A 53 -4.79 -16.97 -12.74
C ASN A 53 -4.32 -15.82 -13.65
N PRO A 54 -3.81 -16.13 -14.85
CA PRO A 54 -3.22 -15.13 -15.74
C PRO A 54 -4.23 -14.10 -16.27
N ALA A 55 -5.54 -14.34 -16.13
CA ALA A 55 -6.57 -13.34 -16.46
C ALA A 55 -6.54 -12.12 -15.52
N PHE A 56 -5.94 -12.26 -14.33
CA PHE A 56 -5.77 -11.17 -13.37
C PHE A 56 -4.40 -10.51 -13.56
N ARG A 57 -4.39 -9.50 -14.46
CA ARG A 57 -3.27 -8.57 -14.63
C ARG A 57 -3.58 -7.26 -13.93
N TYR A 58 -2.63 -6.74 -13.16
CA TYR A 58 -2.76 -5.50 -12.40
C TYR A 58 -1.76 -4.46 -12.89
N VAL A 59 -2.16 -3.20 -12.81
CA VAL A 59 -1.27 -2.04 -12.89
C VAL A 59 -1.17 -1.47 -11.48
N GLY A 60 0.05 -1.46 -10.95
CA GLY A 60 0.41 -0.90 -9.66
C GLY A 60 0.86 0.55 -9.79
N GLU A 61 0.30 1.40 -8.95
CA GLU A 61 0.69 2.79 -8.74
C GLU A 61 1.10 2.96 -7.29
N ASP A 62 2.33 3.42 -7.05
CA ASP A 62 2.87 3.67 -5.71
C ASP A 62 3.29 5.14 -5.62
N ASP A 63 2.60 5.90 -4.77
CA ASP A 63 2.86 7.33 -4.53
C ASP A 63 3.87 7.58 -3.39
N GLY A 64 4.47 6.51 -2.85
CA GLY A 64 5.39 6.53 -1.72
C GLY A 64 4.72 6.30 -0.37
N GLY A 65 3.40 6.47 -0.27
CA GLY A 65 2.60 6.20 0.93
C GLY A 65 1.56 5.10 0.72
N THR A 66 1.01 4.98 -0.49
CA THR A 66 -0.07 4.05 -0.84
C THR A 66 0.27 3.35 -2.15
N LEU A 67 0.14 2.02 -2.15
CA LEU A 67 0.17 1.17 -3.33
C LEU A 67 -1.26 0.83 -3.73
N THR A 68 -1.65 1.21 -4.94
CA THR A 68 -2.93 0.84 -5.56
C THR A 68 -2.69 -0.12 -6.71
N LEU A 69 -3.28 -1.31 -6.65
CA LEU A 69 -3.27 -2.30 -7.74
C LEU A 69 -4.65 -2.37 -8.37
N THR A 70 -4.76 -1.93 -9.62
CA THR A 70 -6.01 -1.94 -10.40
C THR A 70 -5.91 -2.94 -11.52
N LEU A 71 -6.98 -3.69 -11.80
CA LEU A 71 -7.03 -4.59 -12.96
C LEU A 71 -6.77 -3.81 -14.26
N ALA A 72 -5.86 -4.32 -15.09
CA ALA A 72 -5.45 -3.69 -16.33
C ALA A 72 -6.63 -3.48 -17.29
N ARG A 73 -7.56 -4.45 -17.36
CA ARG A 73 -8.80 -4.35 -18.16
C ARG A 73 -9.70 -3.20 -17.73
N THR A 74 -9.80 -2.93 -16.43
CA THR A 74 -10.61 -1.83 -15.88
C THR A 74 -10.03 -0.48 -16.28
N ARG A 75 -8.70 -0.35 -16.31
CA ARG A 75 -8.02 0.88 -16.78
C ARG A 75 -8.27 1.16 -18.27
N GLN A 76 -8.48 0.10 -19.05
CA GLN A 76 -8.76 0.19 -20.49
C GLN A 76 -10.24 0.48 -20.79
N GLY A 77 -11.09 0.67 -19.78
CA GLY A 77 -12.52 0.90 -19.96
C GLY A 77 -13.28 -0.33 -20.47
N LEU A 78 -12.66 -1.51 -20.43
CA LEU A 78 -13.33 -2.77 -20.75
C LEU A 78 -14.16 -3.17 -19.53
N GLU A 79 -15.49 -3.16 -19.68
CA GLU A 79 -16.40 -3.53 -18.60
C GLU A 79 -16.15 -4.96 -18.10
N ALA A 80 -16.41 -5.17 -16.80
CA ALA A 80 -16.33 -6.49 -16.20
C ALA A 80 -17.33 -7.41 -16.92
N GLN A 81 -16.84 -8.42 -17.65
CA GLN A 81 -17.72 -9.45 -18.18
C GLN A 81 -18.47 -10.12 -17.03
N ALA A 82 -19.78 -10.26 -17.19
CA ALA A 82 -20.70 -10.78 -16.18
C ALA A 82 -20.32 -12.17 -15.64
N ASP A 83 -19.50 -12.92 -16.38
CA ASP A 83 -19.10 -14.29 -16.05
C ASP A 83 -17.61 -14.44 -15.63
N GLY A 84 -16.86 -13.32 -15.47
CA GLY A 84 -15.39 -13.36 -15.52
C GLY A 84 -14.60 -12.53 -14.50
N GLY A 85 -15.24 -12.11 -13.42
CA GLY A 85 -14.54 -11.57 -12.25
C GLY A 85 -14.90 -10.12 -11.97
N SER A 86 -15.37 -9.94 -10.76
CA SER A 86 -15.63 -8.68 -10.09
C SER A 86 -14.57 -7.61 -10.37
N THR A 87 -14.98 -6.34 -10.30
CA THR A 87 -14.05 -5.23 -10.21
C THR A 87 -13.20 -5.40 -8.94
N VAL A 88 -12.00 -5.94 -9.10
CA VAL A 88 -11.05 -6.11 -8.00
C VAL A 88 -10.06 -4.94 -8.02
N SER A 89 -9.96 -4.24 -6.90
CA SER A 89 -8.92 -3.23 -6.65
C SER A 89 -8.28 -3.47 -5.30
N ILE A 90 -6.96 -3.41 -5.20
CA ILE A 90 -6.24 -3.58 -3.93
C ILE A 90 -5.62 -2.24 -3.56
N VAL A 91 -5.86 -1.78 -2.34
CA VAL A 91 -5.32 -0.52 -1.82
C VAL A 91 -4.59 -0.80 -0.52
N LEU A 92 -3.29 -0.55 -0.51
CA LEU A 92 -2.43 -0.84 0.64
C LEU A 92 -1.67 0.42 1.06
N ASN A 93 -1.72 0.75 2.34
CA ASN A 93 -0.93 1.83 2.91
C ASN A 93 0.40 1.30 3.42
N ARG A 94 1.46 2.06 3.20
CA ARG A 94 2.79 1.78 3.72
C ARG A 94 2.81 2.13 5.21
N THR A 95 3.08 1.14 6.04
CA THR A 95 3.13 1.25 7.50
C THR A 95 4.45 0.72 8.01
N SER A 96 4.70 0.84 9.32
CA SER A 96 5.84 0.18 9.97
C SER A 96 5.80 -1.35 9.86
N ASP A 97 4.67 -1.95 9.52
CA ASP A 97 4.51 -3.40 9.34
C ASP A 97 4.52 -3.82 7.86
N GLY A 98 4.94 -2.91 6.97
CA GLY A 98 4.85 -3.07 5.52
C GLY A 98 3.57 -2.50 4.93
N PHE A 99 3.19 -2.98 3.74
CA PHE A 99 1.95 -2.56 3.08
C PHE A 99 0.74 -3.28 3.70
N VAL A 100 -0.19 -2.53 4.28
CA VAL A 100 -1.41 -3.03 4.93
C VAL A 100 -2.63 -2.25 4.43
N GLY A 101 -3.70 -2.95 4.10
CA GLY A 101 -4.94 -2.34 3.64
C GLY A 101 -5.99 -3.38 3.29
N GLU A 102 -6.58 -3.25 2.10
CA GLU A 102 -7.73 -4.06 1.71
C GLU A 102 -7.76 -4.40 0.22
N THR A 103 -8.24 -5.60 -0.09
CA THR A 103 -8.76 -5.97 -1.40
C THR A 103 -10.25 -5.65 -1.44
N ARG A 104 -10.66 -4.81 -2.40
CA ARG A 104 -12.05 -4.45 -2.67
C ARG A 104 -12.54 -5.27 -3.85
N SER A 105 -13.72 -5.86 -3.72
CA SER A 105 -14.35 -6.71 -4.73
C SER A 105 -15.87 -6.57 -4.63
N THR A 106 -16.58 -7.09 -5.63
CA THR A 106 -18.04 -7.26 -5.59
C THR A 106 -18.35 -8.74 -5.63
N THR A 107 -19.17 -9.24 -4.72
CA THR A 107 -19.74 -10.60 -4.78
C THR A 107 -21.26 -10.49 -4.91
N PHE A 108 -21.96 -11.62 -4.96
CA PHE A 108 -23.42 -11.65 -4.96
C PHE A 108 -23.95 -12.47 -3.78
N THR A 109 -25.06 -12.04 -3.19
CA THR A 109 -25.79 -12.82 -2.18
C THR A 109 -26.49 -14.01 -2.81
N THR A 110 -27.09 -14.88 -1.98
CA THR A 110 -27.91 -15.98 -2.50
C THR A 110 -29.16 -15.46 -3.21
N GLY A 111 -29.70 -14.33 -2.75
CA GLY A 111 -30.76 -13.58 -3.42
C GLY A 111 -30.35 -12.87 -4.72
N GLY A 112 -29.07 -12.93 -5.12
CA GLY A 112 -28.56 -12.29 -6.34
C GLY A 112 -28.25 -10.79 -6.19
N ALA A 113 -28.28 -10.24 -4.96
CA ALA A 113 -27.94 -8.85 -4.72
C ALA A 113 -26.41 -8.64 -4.80
N ALA A 114 -25.96 -7.57 -5.45
CA ALA A 114 -24.55 -7.23 -5.51
C ALA A 114 -24.05 -6.71 -4.14
N CYS A 115 -22.99 -7.31 -3.62
CA CYS A 115 -22.38 -6.99 -2.34
C CYS A 115 -20.93 -6.50 -2.50
N PRO A 116 -20.65 -5.20 -2.24
CA PRO A 116 -19.29 -4.71 -2.18
C PRO A 116 -18.59 -5.26 -0.93
N MET A 117 -17.52 -6.02 -1.15
CA MET A 117 -16.72 -6.66 -0.11
C MET A 117 -15.36 -6.01 0.04
N ARG A 118 -14.88 -5.98 1.28
CA ARG A 118 -13.55 -5.52 1.65
C ARG A 118 -12.87 -6.62 2.45
N PHE A 119 -11.78 -7.13 1.92
CA PHE A 119 -10.98 -8.16 2.59
C PHE A 119 -9.68 -7.53 3.08
N PRO A 120 -9.33 -7.67 4.37
CA PRO A 120 -8.03 -7.27 4.87
C PRO A 120 -6.92 -7.92 4.06
N THR A 121 -5.95 -7.11 3.63
CA THR A 121 -4.84 -7.53 2.77
C THR A 121 -3.54 -6.91 3.26
N ARG A 122 -2.46 -7.67 3.23
CA ARG A 122 -1.11 -7.15 3.51
C ARG A 122 -0.07 -7.73 2.55
N ALA A 123 0.95 -6.96 2.21
CA ALA A 123 2.13 -7.51 1.57
C ALA A 123 2.97 -8.26 2.60
N VAL A 124 3.31 -9.51 2.32
CA VAL A 124 4.20 -10.32 3.16
C VAL A 124 5.60 -10.44 2.56
N VAL A 125 5.73 -10.23 1.25
CA VAL A 125 7.02 -10.18 0.53
C VAL A 125 6.91 -9.12 -0.56
N CYS A 126 7.91 -8.25 -0.67
CA CYS A 126 8.16 -7.41 -1.83
C CYS A 126 9.59 -7.67 -2.31
N ASP A 127 9.76 -8.25 -3.50
CA ASP A 127 11.07 -8.50 -4.07
C ASP A 127 11.12 -8.03 -5.53
N ASP A 128 12.30 -8.13 -6.15
CA ASP A 128 12.49 -7.67 -7.52
C ASP A 128 11.65 -8.51 -8.53
N LYS A 129 11.21 -9.73 -8.15
CA LYS A 129 10.33 -10.58 -8.96
C LYS A 129 8.86 -10.24 -8.79
N GLY A 130 8.46 -9.55 -7.71
CA GLY A 130 7.11 -9.07 -7.51
C GLY A 130 6.65 -9.02 -6.05
N LEU A 131 5.33 -9.21 -5.85
CA LEU A 131 4.67 -9.09 -4.56
C LEU A 131 4.05 -10.42 -4.15
N THR A 132 4.10 -10.71 -2.85
CA THR A 132 3.22 -11.72 -2.24
C THR A 132 2.27 -11.02 -1.30
N LEU A 133 0.98 -11.15 -1.57
CA LEU A 133 -0.10 -10.55 -0.80
C LEU A 133 -0.81 -11.63 0.00
N ARG A 134 -1.03 -11.40 1.29
CA ARG A 134 -1.87 -12.24 2.12
C ARG A 134 -3.22 -11.58 2.30
N SER A 135 -4.29 -12.25 1.88
CA SER A 135 -5.66 -11.75 1.93
C SER A 135 -6.63 -12.85 2.37
N ILE A 136 -7.88 -12.49 2.67
CA ILE A 136 -8.96 -13.46 2.87
C ILE A 136 -9.47 -13.89 1.50
N ALA A 137 -9.36 -15.18 1.19
CA ALA A 137 -9.80 -15.77 -0.09
C ALA A 137 -11.30 -16.10 -0.11
N SER A 138 -11.89 -16.40 1.05
CA SER A 138 -13.32 -16.69 1.18
C SER A 138 -13.83 -16.39 2.58
N THR A 139 -15.08 -15.94 2.64
CA THR A 139 -15.88 -15.79 3.87
C THR A 139 -17.35 -15.97 3.52
N ALA A 140 -18.15 -16.45 4.47
CA ALA A 140 -19.60 -16.47 4.30
C ALA A 140 -20.18 -15.06 4.51
N ILE A 141 -21.17 -14.67 3.71
CA ILE A 141 -21.84 -13.37 3.81
C ILE A 141 -23.36 -13.55 3.98
N ASP A 142 -23.99 -12.62 4.69
CA ASP A 142 -25.46 -12.53 4.80
C ASP A 142 -26.05 -11.66 3.68
N GLU A 143 -27.39 -11.55 3.65
CA GLU A 143 -28.11 -10.73 2.67
C GLU A 143 -27.91 -9.21 2.87
N ASP A 144 -27.33 -8.80 4.01
CA ASP A 144 -26.95 -7.41 4.30
C ASP A 144 -25.48 -7.13 3.95
N CYS A 145 -24.81 -8.03 3.21
CA CYS A 145 -23.40 -7.95 2.83
C CYS A 145 -22.42 -7.89 4.01
N ARG A 146 -22.76 -8.51 5.15
CA ARG A 146 -21.88 -8.65 6.32
C ARG A 146 -21.33 -10.06 6.42
N PRO A 147 -20.17 -10.27 7.08
CA PRO A 147 -19.72 -11.61 7.43
C PRO A 147 -20.83 -12.35 8.18
N ALA A 148 -21.17 -13.55 7.72
CA ALA A 148 -22.23 -14.33 8.33
C ALA A 148 -21.87 -14.63 9.80
N PRO A 149 -22.82 -14.48 10.74
CA PRO A 149 -22.56 -14.70 12.17
C PRO A 149 -22.22 -16.17 12.51
N SER A 150 -22.58 -17.09 11.61
CA SER A 150 -22.28 -18.50 11.69
C SER A 150 -21.83 -19.01 10.32
N GLY A 151 -20.80 -19.84 10.27
CA GLY A 151 -20.30 -20.42 9.02
C GLY A 151 -18.81 -20.77 9.08
N PRO A 152 -18.23 -21.14 7.92
CA PRO A 152 -16.79 -21.40 7.80
C PRO A 152 -15.99 -20.16 8.21
N GLN A 153 -14.90 -20.39 8.94
CA GLN A 153 -13.96 -19.31 9.29
C GLN A 153 -13.33 -18.72 8.02
N PRO A 154 -12.95 -17.42 8.04
CA PRO A 154 -12.27 -16.81 6.92
C PRO A 154 -10.98 -17.55 6.58
N VAL A 155 -10.83 -17.92 5.30
CA VAL A 155 -9.63 -18.62 4.83
C VAL A 155 -8.63 -17.59 4.33
N TRP A 156 -7.49 -17.50 4.99
CA TRP A 156 -6.37 -16.67 4.53
C TRP A 156 -5.58 -17.38 3.44
N LYS A 157 -5.19 -16.65 2.40
CA LYS A 157 -4.38 -17.17 1.30
C LYS A 157 -3.27 -16.19 0.93
N ASP A 158 -2.11 -16.74 0.60
CA ASP A 158 -1.01 -16.00 0.00
C ASP A 158 -1.16 -16.05 -1.52
N GLN A 159 -1.19 -14.87 -2.14
CA GLN A 159 -1.36 -14.64 -3.57
C GLN A 159 -0.08 -14.03 -4.12
N ARG A 160 0.52 -14.70 -5.11
CA ARG A 160 1.75 -14.22 -5.73
C ARG A 160 1.44 -13.43 -7.00
N LEU A 161 1.96 -12.21 -7.04
CA LEU A 161 1.91 -11.30 -8.16
C LEU A 161 3.32 -11.17 -8.71
N LEU A 162 3.56 -11.66 -9.92
CA LEU A 162 4.85 -11.52 -10.57
C LEU A 162 4.89 -10.20 -11.33
N ARG A 163 5.97 -9.45 -11.14
CA ARG A 163 6.25 -8.23 -11.89
C ARG A 163 6.46 -8.59 -13.35
N ALA A 164 5.79 -7.88 -14.26
CA ALA A 164 6.10 -8.00 -15.68
C ALA A 164 7.52 -7.47 -15.90
N THR A 165 8.33 -8.19 -16.68
CA THR A 165 9.55 -7.60 -17.22
C THR A 165 9.17 -6.34 -17.99
N PRO A 166 9.88 -5.22 -17.81
CA PRO A 166 9.73 -4.08 -18.71
C PRO A 166 9.90 -4.61 -20.13
N ASP A 167 8.90 -4.43 -20.99
CA ASP A 167 9.08 -4.71 -22.41
C ASP A 167 10.29 -3.89 -22.86
N ALA A 168 11.39 -4.57 -23.17
CA ALA A 168 12.48 -3.95 -23.90
C ALA A 168 11.86 -3.56 -25.23
N GLY A 169 11.52 -2.28 -25.38
CA GLY A 169 10.78 -1.75 -26.53
C GLY A 169 11.30 -2.39 -27.81
N THR A 170 10.39 -2.91 -28.63
CA THR A 170 10.70 -3.45 -29.95
C THR A 170 11.68 -2.50 -30.63
N PRO A 171 12.90 -2.94 -31.00
CA PRO A 171 13.81 -2.09 -31.75
C PRO A 171 13.07 -1.62 -32.98
N ASP A 172 12.98 -0.29 -33.15
CA ASP A 172 12.52 0.33 -34.37
C ASP A 172 13.37 -0.28 -35.49
N ALA A 173 12.79 -1.22 -36.24
CA ALA A 173 13.43 -1.79 -37.40
C ALA A 173 13.40 -0.66 -38.43
N GLY A 174 14.45 0.16 -38.39
CA GLY A 174 14.65 1.29 -39.29
C GLY A 174 14.30 0.85 -40.69
N VAL A 175 13.33 1.56 -41.29
CA VAL A 175 12.94 1.39 -42.68
C VAL A 175 14.23 1.45 -43.51
N PRO A 176 14.58 0.40 -44.28
CA PRO A 176 15.72 0.50 -45.17
C PRO A 176 15.42 1.56 -46.23
N ASP A 177 16.22 2.64 -46.21
CA ASP A 177 16.31 3.62 -47.29
C ASP A 177 16.52 2.86 -48.61
N ALA A 178 15.53 2.92 -49.51
CA ALA A 178 15.68 2.44 -50.87
C ALA A 178 16.62 3.39 -51.61
N GLY A 179 17.91 3.07 -51.56
CA GLY A 179 18.97 3.77 -52.26
C GLY A 179 18.69 3.89 -53.76
N THR A 180 18.81 5.12 -54.22
CA THR A 180 18.78 5.61 -55.60
C THR A 180 19.56 4.71 -56.58
N THR A 181 18.94 4.42 -57.72
CA THR A 181 19.56 3.74 -58.87
C THR A 181 20.75 4.54 -59.43
N PRO A 182 21.92 3.91 -59.69
CA PRO A 182 23.03 4.61 -60.33
C PRO A 182 22.74 4.86 -61.82
N THR A 183 22.90 6.13 -62.22
CA THR A 183 22.97 6.59 -63.61
C THR A 183 24.06 5.82 -64.37
N ALA A 184 23.66 5.08 -65.40
CA ALA A 184 24.57 4.54 -66.40
C ALA A 184 25.14 5.71 -67.24
N GLY A 185 26.44 5.95 -67.11
CA GLY A 185 27.21 6.72 -68.08
C GLY A 185 27.66 5.77 -69.19
N ASP A 186 27.26 6.06 -70.43
CA ASP A 186 27.69 5.33 -71.60
C ASP A 186 28.13 6.32 -72.69
N GLY A 187 29.36 6.13 -73.17
CA GLY A 187 29.81 6.46 -74.53
C GLY A 187 30.05 7.92 -74.91
N GLY A 188 31.26 8.42 -74.69
CA GLY A 188 31.85 9.44 -75.56
C GLY A 188 32.45 8.80 -76.81
N THR A 189 32.11 9.34 -77.98
CA THR A 189 32.83 9.19 -79.26
C THR A 189 33.80 10.33 -79.48
#